data_AF-A0A953IZ07-F1
#
_entry.id   AF-A0A953IZ07-F1
#
_cell.length_a   1.000
_cell.length_b   1.000
_cell.length_c   1.000
_cell.angle_alpha   90.00
_cell.angle_beta   90.00
_cell.angle_gamma   90.00
#
_symmetry.space_group_name_H-M   'P 1'
#
loop_
_entity.id
_entity.type
_entity.pdbx_description
1 polymer ?
#
loop_
_entity_poly.entity_id
_entity_poly.type
_entity_poly.pdbx_seq_one_letter_code
_entity_poly.pdbx_strand_id
1 'polypeptide(L)'
;PIKIIDRLEFNPRLRTVDPYDELAFLSLECERLGAAWAGEYIKRRVSRGLHDGLSDELFLFYRCYRATVRARLAIAHLLEPTPRTPEKWPRMARMYLRIASADATRLKRVLKRP
;
A
#
# COMPACT_ATOMS: atom_id res chain seq x y z
N PRO A 1 17.74 -21.61 -4.21
CA PRO A 1 16.38 -21.85 -3.67
C PRO A 1 15.78 -20.54 -3.12
N ILE A 2 14.49 -20.28 -3.36
CA ILE A 2 13.78 -19.13 -2.77
C ILE A 2 13.71 -19.35 -1.26
N LYS A 3 14.20 -18.38 -0.48
CA LYS A 3 14.12 -18.38 0.99
C LYS A 3 13.04 -17.40 1.42
N ILE A 4 11.97 -17.93 2.03
CA ILE A 4 10.88 -17.13 2.61
C ILE A 4 11.08 -17.14 4.12
N ILE A 5 11.16 -15.97 4.74
CA ILE A 5 11.31 -15.81 6.19
C ILE A 5 10.02 -15.15 6.70
N ASP A 6 9.15 -15.93 7.35
CA ASP A 6 7.96 -15.43 8.03
C ASP A 6 8.33 -15.10 9.49
N ARG A 7 8.29 -13.81 9.86
CA ARG A 7 8.79 -13.33 11.16
C ARG A 7 7.73 -13.34 12.28
N LEU A 8 6.51 -13.83 12.04
CA LEU A 8 5.39 -13.66 12.98
C LEU A 8 4.65 -14.97 13.34
N GLU A 9 5.19 -16.15 13.03
CA GLU A 9 4.56 -17.44 13.35
C GLU A 9 4.31 -17.66 14.86
N PHE A 10 5.07 -16.99 15.73
CA PHE A 10 4.97 -17.16 17.19
C PHE A 10 3.77 -16.45 17.83
N ASN A 11 3.11 -15.50 17.14
CA ASN A 11 2.01 -14.75 17.72
C ASN A 11 0.91 -14.48 16.69
N PRO A 12 -0.24 -15.20 16.77
CA PRO A 12 -1.37 -15.03 15.86
C PRO A 12 -1.89 -13.59 15.80
N ARG A 13 -1.86 -12.85 16.90
CA ARG A 13 -2.36 -11.46 16.93
C ARG A 13 -1.49 -10.52 16.11
N LEU A 14 -0.18 -10.77 16.06
CA LEU A 14 0.73 -10.00 15.21
C LEU A 14 0.61 -10.40 13.73
N ARG A 15 0.15 -11.63 13.46
CA ARG A 15 -0.06 -12.17 12.11
C ARG A 15 -1.40 -11.73 11.49
N THR A 16 -2.39 -11.40 12.32
CA THR A 16 -3.70 -10.99 11.82
C THR A 16 -3.66 -9.53 11.34
N VAL A 17 -3.91 -9.35 10.05
CA VAL A 17 -4.12 -8.06 9.39
C VAL A 17 -5.37 -8.16 8.52
N ASP A 18 -5.99 -7.03 8.23
CA ASP A 18 -7.06 -6.97 7.24
C ASP A 18 -6.52 -7.37 5.85
N PRO A 19 -7.04 -8.43 5.20
CA PRO A 19 -6.63 -8.82 3.84
C PRO A 19 -6.80 -7.71 2.80
N TYR A 20 -7.74 -6.78 2.99
CA TYR A 20 -8.00 -5.68 2.07
C TYR A 20 -6.87 -4.67 2.10
N ASP A 21 -6.33 -4.41 3.28
CA ASP A 21 -5.17 -3.53 3.46
C ASP A 21 -3.92 -4.12 2.79
N GLU A 22 -3.70 -5.42 2.91
CA GLU A 22 -2.58 -6.10 2.24
C GLU A 22 -2.74 -6.07 0.71
N LEU A 23 -3.93 -6.32 0.18
CA LEU A 23 -4.20 -6.21 -1.26
C LEU A 23 -4.04 -4.78 -1.77
N ALA A 24 -4.54 -3.79 -1.03
CA ALA A 24 -4.39 -2.38 -1.34
C ALA A 24 -2.90 -1.99 -1.37
N PHE A 25 -2.12 -2.42 -0.38
CA PHE A 25 -0.70 -2.14 -0.32
C PHE A 25 0.07 -2.80 -1.48
N LEU A 26 -0.20 -4.07 -1.78
CA LEU A 26 0.40 -4.77 -2.91
C LEU A 26 0.08 -4.07 -4.24
N SER A 27 -1.19 -3.72 -4.46
CA SER A 27 -1.63 -2.99 -5.66
C SER A 27 -0.90 -1.65 -5.82
N LEU A 28 -0.74 -0.90 -4.72
CA LEU A 28 -0.01 0.36 -4.70
C LEU A 28 1.46 0.18 -5.09
N GLU A 29 2.14 -0.81 -4.52
CA GLU A 29 3.56 -1.07 -4.84
C GLU A 29 3.74 -1.53 -6.28
N CYS A 30 2.83 -2.37 -6.79
CA CYS A 30 2.81 -2.76 -8.20
C CYS A 30 2.69 -1.54 -9.12
N GLU A 31 1.77 -0.61 -8.86
CA GLU A 31 1.64 0.62 -9.64
C GLU A 31 2.91 1.48 -9.56
N ARG A 32 3.47 1.68 -8.36
CA ARG A 32 4.70 2.45 -8.16
C ARG A 32 5.89 1.87 -8.93
N LEU A 33 5.94 0.54 -9.07
CA LEU A 33 6.99 -0.18 -9.79
C LEU A 33 6.72 -0.31 -11.30
N GLY A 34 5.65 0.29 -11.82
CA GLY A 34 5.30 0.22 -13.25
C GLY A 34 4.64 -1.11 -13.66
N ALA A 35 4.24 -1.93 -12.70
CA ALA A 35 3.62 -3.25 -12.89
C ALA A 35 2.16 -3.27 -12.43
N ALA A 36 1.40 -2.19 -12.67
CA ALA A 36 0.00 -2.07 -12.23
C ALA A 36 -0.87 -3.26 -12.67
N TRP A 37 -0.58 -3.85 -13.84
CA TRP A 37 -1.25 -5.05 -14.36
C TRP A 37 -1.20 -6.24 -13.39
N ALA A 38 -0.09 -6.41 -12.67
CA ALA A 38 0.09 -7.52 -11.74
C ALA A 38 -0.77 -7.32 -10.48
N GLY A 39 -0.79 -6.10 -9.94
CA GLY A 39 -1.65 -5.75 -8.81
C GLY A 39 -3.12 -5.92 -9.15
N GLU A 40 -3.53 -5.52 -10.35
CA GLU A 40 -4.92 -5.64 -10.83
C GLU A 40 -5.29 -7.12 -11.07
N TYR A 41 -4.37 -7.91 -11.63
CA TYR A 41 -4.56 -9.35 -11.78
C TYR A 41 -4.77 -10.05 -10.42
N ILE A 42 -3.92 -9.76 -9.43
CA ILE A 42 -4.02 -10.36 -8.09
C ILE A 42 -5.29 -9.89 -7.39
N LYS A 43 -5.60 -8.58 -7.40
CA LYS A 43 -6.83 -8.01 -6.85
C LYS A 43 -8.03 -8.81 -7.34
N ARG A 44 -8.25 -8.91 -8.66
CA ARG A 44 -9.39 -9.63 -9.24
C ARG A 44 -9.47 -11.09 -8.85
N ARG A 45 -8.34 -11.78 -8.72
CA ARG A 45 -8.30 -13.21 -8.36
C ARG A 45 -8.64 -13.43 -6.90
N VAL A 46 -8.10 -12.59 -6.01
CA VAL A 46 -8.36 -12.70 -4.57
C VAL A 46 -9.76 -12.23 -4.21
N SER A 47 -10.30 -11.19 -4.89
CA SER A 47 -11.68 -10.73 -4.68
C SER A 47 -12.73 -11.83 -4.84
N ARG A 48 -12.48 -12.81 -5.72
CA ARG A 48 -13.41 -13.94 -5.95
C ARG A 48 -13.49 -14.89 -4.76
N GLY A 49 -12.48 -14.91 -3.89
CA GLY A 49 -12.46 -15.70 -2.68
C GLY A 49 -12.97 -14.95 -1.45
N LEU A 50 -13.31 -13.67 -1.58
CA LEU A 50 -13.87 -12.85 -0.50
C LEU A 50 -15.40 -12.92 -0.56
N HIS A 51 -16.03 -13.25 0.56
CA HIS A 51 -17.48 -13.45 0.64
C HIS A 51 -18.28 -12.22 0.18
N ASP A 52 -17.83 -11.02 0.56
CA ASP A 52 -18.56 -9.77 0.31
C ASP A 52 -18.01 -8.95 -0.88
N GLY A 53 -17.01 -9.48 -1.60
CA GLY A 53 -16.30 -8.75 -2.65
C GLY A 53 -15.50 -7.54 -2.12
N LEU A 54 -14.83 -6.78 -3.00
CA LEU A 54 -14.05 -5.60 -2.57
C LEU A 54 -14.90 -4.32 -2.61
N SER A 55 -15.03 -3.61 -1.48
CA SER A 55 -15.46 -2.20 -1.48
C SER A 55 -14.35 -1.34 -2.06
N ASP A 56 -14.67 -0.60 -3.11
CA ASP A 56 -13.72 0.31 -3.76
C ASP A 56 -13.39 1.51 -2.85
N GLU A 57 -14.31 1.95 -2.01
CA GLU A 57 -14.11 2.99 -1.01
C GLU A 57 -13.05 2.57 0.01
N LEU A 58 -13.22 1.38 0.61
CA LEU A 58 -12.29 0.85 1.60
C LEU A 58 -10.93 0.57 0.97
N PHE A 59 -10.91 0.01 -0.25
CA PHE A 59 -9.69 -0.24 -0.99
C PHE A 59 -8.91 1.06 -1.28
N LEU A 60 -9.59 2.11 -1.74
CA LEU A 60 -8.97 3.42 -1.99
C LEU A 60 -8.50 4.07 -0.68
N PHE A 61 -9.26 3.93 0.41
CA PHE A 61 -8.85 4.39 1.72
C PHE A 61 -7.54 3.73 2.18
N TYR A 62 -7.45 2.39 2.12
CA TYR A 62 -6.22 1.67 2.50
C TYR A 62 -5.04 2.06 1.61
N ARG A 63 -5.25 2.24 0.31
CA ARG A 63 -4.20 2.74 -0.58
C ARG A 63 -3.71 4.13 -0.16
N CYS A 64 -4.62 5.07 0.16
CA CYS A 64 -4.24 6.39 0.67
C CYS A 64 -3.45 6.30 1.97
N TYR A 65 -3.94 5.49 2.91
CA TYR A 65 -3.31 5.26 4.21
C TYR A 65 -1.89 4.71 4.05
N ARG A 66 -1.73 3.61 3.30
CA ARG A 66 -0.44 2.96 3.05
C ARG A 66 0.52 3.87 2.30
N ALA A 67 0.05 4.59 1.26
CA ALA A 67 0.85 5.59 0.58
C ALA A 67 1.42 6.63 1.57
N THR A 68 0.58 7.15 2.46
CA THR A 68 0.99 8.16 3.45
C THR A 68 1.98 7.58 4.46
N VAL A 69 1.74 6.36 4.95
CA VAL A 69 2.67 5.65 5.84
C VAL A 69 4.03 5.46 5.16
N ARG A 70 4.05 5.01 3.89
CA ARG A 70 5.28 4.83 3.13
C ARG A 70 6.00 6.14 2.89
N ALA A 71 5.29 7.23 2.61
CA ALA A 71 5.87 8.56 2.49
C ALA A 71 6.55 9.01 3.79
N ARG A 72 5.87 8.85 4.93
CA ARG A 72 6.39 9.19 6.26
C ARG A 72 7.63 8.36 6.61
N LEU A 73 7.59 7.06 6.38
CA LEU A 73 8.73 6.19 6.63
C LEU A 73 9.91 6.51 5.70
N ALA A 74 9.64 6.81 4.42
CA ALA A 74 10.68 7.22 3.50
C ALA A 74 11.41 8.48 4.00
N ILE A 75 10.68 9.55 4.34
CA ILE A 75 11.32 10.80 4.78
C ILE A 75 11.98 10.68 6.15
N ALA A 76 11.48 9.81 7.04
CA ALA A 76 12.03 9.58 8.37
C ALA A 76 13.48 9.05 8.35
N HIS A 77 13.96 8.49 7.23
CA HIS A 77 15.37 8.10 7.10
C HIS A 77 16.31 9.29 7.29
N LEU A 78 15.87 10.53 7.01
CA LEU A 78 16.68 11.72 7.24
C LEU A 78 16.85 12.08 8.72
N LEU A 79 16.16 11.38 9.64
CA LEU A 79 16.37 11.51 11.09
C LEU A 79 17.55 10.66 11.57
N GLU A 80 18.08 9.76 10.74
CA GLU A 80 19.29 8.99 11.07
C GLU A 80 20.51 9.93 11.11
N PRO A 81 21.49 9.72 11.99
CA PRO A 81 22.70 10.55 12.05
C PRO A 81 23.53 10.54 10.75
N THR A 82 23.52 9.41 10.02
CA THR A 82 24.26 9.21 8.77
C THR A 82 23.39 8.48 7.74
N PRO A 83 22.37 9.16 7.18
CA PRO A 83 21.38 8.53 6.33
C PRO A 83 22.02 8.01 5.04
N ARG A 84 21.80 6.73 4.71
CA ARG A 84 22.30 6.15 3.45
C ARG A 84 21.55 6.76 2.26
N THR A 85 22.27 7.31 1.28
CA THR A 85 21.69 7.92 0.03
C THR A 85 20.58 8.95 0.32
N PRO A 86 20.88 10.05 1.04
CA PRO A 86 19.89 10.99 1.56
C PRO A 86 18.99 11.60 0.46
N GLU A 87 19.53 11.83 -0.73
CA GLU A 87 18.85 12.41 -1.88
C GLU A 87 17.67 11.58 -2.42
N LYS A 88 17.66 10.26 -2.18
CA LYS A 88 16.58 9.39 -2.67
C LYS A 88 15.31 9.51 -1.81
N TRP A 89 15.45 9.78 -0.52
CA TRP A 89 14.35 9.68 0.44
C TRP A 89 13.25 10.73 0.22
N PRO A 90 13.57 12.03 -0.01
CA PRO A 90 12.56 13.02 -0.38
C PRO A 90 11.87 12.71 -1.71
N ARG A 91 12.59 12.14 -2.69
CA ARG A 91 12.02 11.75 -3.98
C ARG A 91 11.01 10.62 -3.80
N MET A 92 11.34 9.61 -3.01
CA MET A 92 10.44 8.50 -2.66
C MET A 92 9.23 9.00 -1.87
N ALA A 93 9.42 9.86 -0.87
CA ALA A 93 8.31 10.40 -0.09
C ALA A 93 7.32 11.17 -0.97
N ARG A 94 7.81 12.06 -1.85
CA ARG A 94 6.97 12.79 -2.81
C ARG A 94 6.24 11.86 -3.79
N MET A 95 6.87 10.77 -4.23
CA MET A 95 6.24 9.78 -5.09
C MET A 95 5.00 9.18 -4.41
N TYR A 96 5.15 8.71 -3.17
CA TYR A 96 4.03 8.16 -2.41
C TYR A 96 2.95 9.20 -2.11
N LEU A 97 3.31 10.44 -1.77
CA LEU A 97 2.32 11.51 -1.56
C LEU A 97 1.52 11.83 -2.82
N ARG A 98 2.13 11.74 -4.01
CA ARG A 98 1.40 11.90 -5.28
C ARG A 98 0.37 10.78 -5.49
N ILE A 99 0.73 9.53 -5.18
CA ILE A 99 -0.22 8.40 -5.21
C ILE A 99 -1.35 8.63 -4.20
N ALA A 100 -1.01 8.99 -2.95
CA ALA A 100 -1.98 9.26 -1.89
C ALA A 100 -2.98 10.36 -2.30
N SER A 101 -2.50 11.45 -2.89
CA SER A 101 -3.34 12.56 -3.36
C SER A 101 -4.27 12.16 -4.51
N ALA A 102 -3.77 11.37 -5.47
CA ALA A 102 -4.57 10.86 -6.57
C ALA A 102 -5.68 9.93 -6.07
N ASP A 103 -5.35 9.00 -5.17
CA ASP A 103 -6.32 8.07 -4.60
C ASP A 103 -7.32 8.78 -3.67
N ALA A 104 -6.90 9.80 -2.91
CA ALA A 104 -7.80 10.61 -2.09
C ALA A 104 -8.82 11.38 -2.94
N THR A 105 -8.38 11.87 -4.10
CA THR A 105 -9.27 12.52 -5.07
C THR A 105 -10.30 11.53 -5.63
N ARG A 106 -9.88 10.29 -5.94
CA ARG A 106 -10.79 9.22 -6.38
C ARG A 106 -11.77 8.84 -5.28
N LEU A 107 -11.28 8.60 -4.07
CA LEU A 107 -12.09 8.26 -2.91
C LEU A 107 -13.19 9.30 -2.66
N LYS A 108 -12.82 10.59 -2.67
CA LYS A 108 -13.79 11.69 -2.52
C LYS A 108 -14.90 11.66 -3.58
N ARG A 109 -14.60 11.21 -4.80
CA ARG A 109 -15.62 11.09 -5.86
C ARG A 109 -16.53 9.88 -5.62
N VAL A 110 -15.97 8.75 -5.19
CA VAL A 110 -16.75 7.54 -4.92
C VAL A 110 -17.69 7.77 -3.73
N LEU A 111 -17.20 8.35 -2.63
CA LEU A 111 -18.02 8.67 -1.45
C LEU A 111 -19.12 9.71 -1.70
N LYS A 112 -19.05 10.47 -2.80
CA LYS A 112 -20.07 11.45 -3.19
C LYS A 112 -21.14 10.88 -4.13
N ARG A 113 -20.99 9.64 -4.58
CA ARG A 113 -22.02 8.98 -5.38
C ARG A 113 -23.16 8.57 -4.43
N PRO A 114 -24.41 8.94 -4.74
CA PRO A 114 -25.56 8.60 -3.90
C PRO A 114 -25.83 7.10 -3.89
#